data_AF-A0A2E2UYI2-F1
#
_entry.id   AF-A0A2E2UYI2-F1
#
_cell.length_a   1.000
_cell.length_b   1.000
_cell.length_c   1.000
_cell.angle_alpha   90.00
_cell.angle_beta   90.00
_cell.angle_gamma   90.00
#
_symmetry.space_group_name_H-M   'P 1'
#
loop_
_entity.id
_entity.type
_entity.pdbx_description
1 polymer ?
#
loop_
_entity_poly.entity_id
_entity_poly.type
_entity_poly.pdbx_seq_one_letter_code
_entity_poly.pdbx_strand_id
1 'polypeptide(L)' 'MDIRGKYCERCKFKIYQILQVHHKNRDRKNSNLSDLELLCPNCHAKEHYLKK' A
#
# COMPACT_ATOMS: atom_id res chain seq x y z
N MET A 1 15.13 -11.39 3.58
CA MET A 1 15.18 -10.43 2.45
C MET A 1 13.99 -9.51 2.62
N ASP A 2 14.22 -8.23 2.92
CA ASP A 2 13.17 -7.24 3.17
C ASP A 2 12.48 -6.95 1.83
N ILE A 3 11.50 -7.77 1.46
CA ILE A 3 10.91 -7.80 0.11
C ILE A 3 10.18 -6.50 -0.24
N ARG A 4 9.97 -5.62 0.74
CA ARG A 4 9.25 -4.36 0.59
C ARG A 4 9.92 -3.30 1.46
N GLY A 5 10.50 -2.30 0.81
CA GLY A 5 11.26 -1.26 1.49
C GLY A 5 10.43 -0.41 2.48
N LYS A 6 11.11 0.48 3.18
CA LYS A 6 10.54 1.35 4.24
C LYS A 6 9.85 2.62 3.70
N TYR A 7 9.27 2.55 2.51
CA TYR A 7 8.68 3.73 1.84
C TYR A 7 7.39 3.38 1.11
N CYS A 8 6.50 4.37 1.01
CA CYS A 8 5.30 4.29 0.18
C CYS A 8 5.70 4.02 -1.28
N GLU A 9 5.12 3.01 -1.90
CA GLU A 9 5.51 2.60 -3.25
C GLU A 9 5.11 3.62 -4.32
N ARG A 10 4.05 4.39 -4.06
CA ARG A 10 3.51 5.43 -4.96
C ARG A 10 4.22 6.78 -4.86
N CYS A 11 4.39 7.33 -3.65
CA CYS A 11 4.93 8.68 -3.46
C CYS A 11 6.30 8.72 -2.76
N LYS A 12 6.90 7.57 -2.46
CA LYS A 12 8.20 7.43 -1.79
C LYS A 12 8.28 8.05 -0.39
N PHE A 13 7.15 8.28 0.26
CA PHE A 13 7.07 8.74 1.64
C PHE A 13 7.74 7.75 2.60
N LYS A 14 8.62 8.21 3.50
CA LYS A 14 9.63 7.38 4.19
C LYS A 14 9.32 7.03 5.65
N ILE A 15 8.21 7.51 6.21
CA ILE A 15 7.84 7.19 7.60
C ILE A 15 7.18 5.81 7.63
N TYR A 16 8.00 4.77 7.72
CA TYR A 16 7.56 3.38 7.64
C TYR A 16 6.53 2.99 8.70
N GLN A 17 6.60 3.60 9.88
CA GLN A 17 5.71 3.32 11.01
C GLN A 17 4.23 3.60 10.71
N ILE A 18 3.95 4.47 9.73
CA ILE A 18 2.57 4.82 9.35
C ILE A 18 2.18 4.28 7.97
N LEU A 19 3.05 3.50 7.33
CA LEU A 19 2.70 2.84 6.08
C LEU A 19 1.73 1.70 6.33
N GLN A 20 0.83 1.50 5.39
CA GLN A 20 -0.27 0.54 5.44
C GLN A 20 -0.18 -0.39 4.23
N VAL A 21 -0.44 -1.67 4.45
CA VAL A 21 -0.58 -2.64 3.36
C VAL A 21 -1.96 -2.48 2.73
N HIS A 22 -1.99 -2.36 1.41
CA HIS A 22 -3.18 -2.24 0.60
C HIS A 22 -3.26 -3.38 -0.41
N HIS A 23 -4.45 -3.91 -0.65
CA HIS A 23 -4.70 -4.91 -1.69
C HIS A 23 -5.13 -4.17 -2.96
N LYS A 24 -4.35 -4.27 -4.05
CA LYS A 24 -4.60 -3.58 -5.33
C LYS A 24 -5.96 -3.96 -5.90
N ASN A 25 -6.35 -5.22 -5.76
CA ASN A 25 -7.64 -5.71 -6.24
C ASN A 25 -8.80 -5.48 -5.24
N ARG A 26 -8.52 -4.87 -4.08
CA ARG A 26 -9.45 -4.65 -2.95
C ARG A 26 -10.05 -5.93 -2.36
N ASP A 27 -9.58 -7.10 -2.80
CA ASP A 27 -9.99 -8.39 -2.30
C ASP A 27 -9.10 -8.79 -1.11
N ARG A 28 -9.69 -8.79 0.08
CA ARG A 28 -8.99 -9.08 1.34
C ARG A 28 -8.67 -10.56 1.53
N LYS A 29 -9.12 -11.43 0.61
CA LYS A 29 -8.88 -12.88 0.65
C LYS A 29 -7.67 -13.25 -0.19
N ASN A 30 -7.32 -12.43 -1.19
CA ASN A 30 -6.13 -12.63 -2.01
C ASN A 30 -4.86 -12.27 -1.24
N SER A 31 -4.19 -13.29 -0.72
CA SER A 31 -2.92 -13.13 0.03
C SER A 31 -1.68 -13.10 -0.88
N ASN A 32 -1.86 -12.97 -2.20
CA ASN A 32 -0.74 -12.97 -3.14
C ASN A 32 0.07 -11.68 -2.96
N LEU A 33 1.37 -11.82 -2.65
CA LEU A 33 2.29 -10.70 -2.44
C LEU A 33 2.29 -9.70 -3.61
N SER A 34 2.08 -10.19 -4.84
CA SER A 34 2.02 -9.37 -6.05
C SER A 34 0.82 -8.40 -6.07
N ASP A 35 -0.26 -8.75 -5.39
CA ASP A 35 -1.47 -7.92 -5.27
C ASP A 35 -1.34 -6.86 -4.16
N LEU A 36 -0.43 -7.07 -3.21
CA LEU A 36 -0.25 -6.12 -2.12
C LEU A 36 0.59 -4.91 -2.58
N GLU A 37 0.35 -3.74 -2.03
CA GLU A 37 1.17 -2.51 -2.12
C GLU A 37 1.33 -1.84 -0.75
N LEU A 38 2.49 -1.23 -0.48
CA LEU A 38 2.75 -0.48 0.75
C LEU A 38 2.52 1.02 0.50
N LEU A 39 1.51 1.58 1.16
CA LEU A 39 1.05 2.96 0.95
C LEU A 39 1.08 3.79 2.21
N CYS A 40 1.33 5.10 2.08
CA CYS A 40 1.08 6.03 3.17
C CYS A 40 -0.43 6.29 3.33
N PRO A 41 -0.89 6.80 4.48
CA PRO A 41 -2.31 7.01 4.76
C PRO A 41 -2.99 7.88 3.70
N ASN A 42 -2.27 8.88 3.18
CA ASN A 42 -2.79 9.76 2.13
C ASN A 42 -2.98 9.03 0.79
N CYS A 43 -2.00 8.23 0.35
CA CYS A 43 -2.13 7.47 -0.89
C CYS A 43 -3.18 6.36 -0.76
N HIS A 44 -3.28 5.75 0.42
CA HIS A 44 -4.25 4.73 0.72
C HIS A 44 -5.68 5.29 0.68
N ALA A 45 -5.92 6.42 1.34
CA ALA A 45 -7.19 7.13 1.29
C ALA A 45 -7.53 7.57 -0.14
N LYS A 46 -6.57 8.13 -0.90
CA LYS A 46 -6.80 8.49 -2.30
C LYS A 46 -7.23 7.30 -3.16
N GLU A 47 -6.68 6.12 -2.92
CA GLU A 47 -7.13 4.89 -3.60
C GLU A 47 -8.61 4.61 -3.29
N HIS A 48 -8.96 4.52 -2.00
CA HIS A 48 -10.31 4.15 -1.59
C HIS A 48 -11.39 5.18 -1.93
N TYR A 49 -11.05 6.48 -1.90
CA TYR A 49 -12.04 7.56 -2.01
C TYR A 49 -12.04 8.27 -3.37
N LEU A 50 -10.93 8.27 -4.11
CA LEU A 50 -10.84 9.00 -5.40
C LEU A 50 -10.84 8.10 -6.62
N LYS A 51 -10.36 6.85 -6.51
CA LYS A 51 -10.47 5.88 -7.59
C LYS A 51 -11.73 5.05 -7.35
N LYS A 52 -12.69 5.10 -8.27
CA LYS A 52 -13.86 4.21 -8.25
C LYS A 52 -13.49 2.90 -8.92
#